data_AF-A0A3B9RCN8-F1
#
_entry.id   AF-A0A3B9RCN8-F1
#
_cell.length_a   1.000
_cell.length_b   1.000
_cell.length_c   1.000
_cell.angle_alpha   90.00
_cell.angle_beta   90.00
_cell.angle_gamma   90.00
#
_symmetry.space_group_name_H-M   'P 1'
#
loop_
_entity.id
_entity.type
_entity.pdbx_description
1 polymer ?
#
loop_
_entity_poly.entity_id
_entity_poly.type
_entity_poly.pdbx_seq_one_letter_code
_entity_poly.pdbx_strand_id
1 'polypeptide(L)'
;MEKKGSSYEKSVKLENGKKYEFRYLSDDKGWFNDHAADAYVPSPYFGIDNSVVDLSALPEKKKTVKKVAAKKPVAKKTVAKKPVAKKTTTKAKKDDLKKIEGIGPKIASILTDNGYGTFSALSKASVKSLEEILKAAGPRYTMHKPGTWPKQAKLAASGDWDKLKTLQDKLDGGK
;
A
#
# COMPACT_ATOMS: atom_id res chain seq x y z
N MET A 1 14.86 -6.03 -18.49
CA MET A 1 13.42 -6.22 -18.19
C MET A 1 12.67 -5.92 -19.46
N GLU A 2 11.56 -6.61 -19.71
CA GLU A 2 10.67 -6.32 -20.84
C GLU A 2 9.50 -5.47 -20.34
N LYS A 3 9.20 -4.38 -21.05
CA LYS A 3 8.06 -3.53 -20.76
C LYS A 3 6.78 -4.20 -21.27
N LYS A 4 5.89 -4.60 -20.37
CA LYS A 4 4.57 -5.13 -20.66
C LYS A 4 3.50 -4.14 -20.23
N GLY A 5 3.03 -3.33 -21.18
CA GLY A 5 2.08 -2.25 -20.91
C GLY A 5 2.69 -1.19 -20.00
N SER A 6 2.14 -1.06 -18.79
CA SER A 6 2.63 -0.16 -17.73
C SER A 6 3.57 -0.82 -16.72
N SER A 7 3.90 -2.11 -16.89
CA SER A 7 4.77 -2.87 -15.97
C SER A 7 6.05 -3.33 -16.66
N TYR A 8 7.08 -3.65 -15.86
CA TYR A 8 8.32 -4.26 -16.31
C TYR A 8 8.44 -5.67 -15.73
N GLU A 9 8.76 -6.65 -16.57
CA GLU A 9 8.87 -8.06 -16.16
C GLU A 9 10.26 -8.61 -16.54
N LYS A 10 10.85 -9.43 -15.67
CA LYS A 10 12.04 -10.24 -16.00
C LYS A 10 11.90 -11.60 -15.32
N SER A 11 12.06 -12.66 -16.09
CA SER A 11 12.11 -14.03 -15.56
C SER A 11 13.57 -14.44 -15.35
N VAL A 12 13.90 -14.87 -14.13
CA VAL A 12 15.22 -15.40 -13.77
C VAL A 12 15.02 -16.76 -13.11
N LYS A 13 15.82 -17.75 -13.48
CA LYS A 13 15.82 -19.06 -12.83
C LYS A 13 16.73 -18.98 -11.60
N LEU A 14 16.19 -19.31 -10.44
CA LEU A 14 16.89 -19.35 -9.16
C LEU A 14 16.81 -20.78 -8.59
N GLU A 15 17.80 -21.18 -7.82
CA GLU A 15 17.83 -22.50 -7.20
C GLU A 15 16.96 -22.52 -5.95
N ASN A 16 16.21 -23.61 -5.76
CA ASN A 16 15.35 -23.77 -4.59
C ASN A 16 16.20 -23.97 -3.33
N GLY A 17 15.66 -23.58 -2.17
CA GLY A 17 16.33 -23.73 -0.88
C GLY A 17 17.29 -22.60 -0.53
N LYS A 18 17.45 -21.58 -1.39
CA LYS A 18 18.38 -20.46 -1.20
C LYS A 18 17.66 -19.13 -1.06
N LYS A 19 18.32 -18.17 -0.42
CA LYS A 19 17.88 -16.78 -0.34
C LYS A 19 18.66 -15.97 -1.36
N TYR A 20 17.96 -15.08 -2.05
CA TYR A 20 18.56 -14.24 -3.08
C TYR A 20 18.28 -12.78 -2.78
N GLU A 21 19.32 -11.96 -2.84
CA GLU A 21 19.22 -10.51 -2.69
C GLU A 21 19.16 -9.85 -4.06
N PHE A 22 18.28 -8.86 -4.21
CA PHE A 22 18.11 -8.12 -5.46
C PHE A 22 17.66 -6.70 -5.20
N ARG A 23 17.81 -5.86 -6.23
CA ARG A 23 17.34 -4.47 -6.25
C ARG A 23 17.07 -4.06 -7.69
N TYR A 24 16.14 -3.14 -7.89
CA TYR A 24 15.85 -2.59 -9.20
C TYR A 24 16.60 -1.28 -9.41
N LEU A 25 17.09 -1.06 -10.62
CA LEU A 25 17.67 0.21 -11.05
C LEU A 25 16.74 0.81 -12.09
N SER A 26 16.27 2.03 -11.82
CA SER A 26 15.59 2.88 -12.80
C SER A 26 16.52 3.99 -13.24
N ASP A 27 16.42 4.36 -14.51
CA ASP A 27 17.23 5.46 -15.07
C ASP A 27 16.94 6.79 -14.37
N ASP A 28 15.67 7.04 -13.98
CA ASP A 28 15.24 8.35 -13.46
C ASP A 28 15.36 8.48 -11.93
N LYS A 29 15.11 7.40 -11.18
CA LYS A 29 15.00 7.42 -9.71
C LYS A 29 16.11 6.64 -9.01
N GLY A 30 17.07 6.11 -9.78
CA GLY A 30 18.15 5.30 -9.26
C GLY A 30 17.66 3.96 -8.72
N TRP A 31 18.36 3.45 -7.73
CA TRP A 31 18.11 2.13 -7.16
C TRP A 31 16.94 2.14 -6.17
N PHE A 32 16.06 1.15 -6.29
CA PHE A 32 14.91 0.97 -5.40
C PHE A 32 14.59 -0.51 -5.17
N ASN A 33 13.99 -0.79 -4.02
CA ASN A 33 13.62 -2.15 -3.62
C ASN A 33 12.20 -2.52 -4.08
N ASP A 34 11.97 -3.83 -4.18
CA ASP A 34 10.63 -4.38 -4.41
C ASP A 34 9.81 -4.31 -3.13
N HIS A 35 8.65 -3.65 -3.19
CA HIS A 35 7.72 -3.58 -2.06
C HIS A 35 7.12 -4.94 -1.69
N ALA A 36 7.13 -5.89 -2.62
CA ALA A 36 6.63 -7.26 -2.45
C ALA A 36 7.74 -8.27 -2.15
N ALA A 37 8.96 -7.83 -1.76
CA ALA A 37 10.04 -8.73 -1.34
C ALA A 37 9.68 -9.50 -0.06
N ASP A 38 10.25 -10.70 0.10
CA ASP A 38 10.03 -11.54 1.27
C ASP A 38 10.68 -10.95 2.53
N ALA A 39 11.83 -10.28 2.36
CA ALA A 39 12.52 -9.55 3.42
C ALA A 39 13.39 -8.42 2.84
N TYR A 40 14.00 -7.65 3.73
CA TYR A 40 15.02 -6.67 3.40
C TYR A 40 16.25 -6.93 4.26
N VAL A 41 17.43 -6.89 3.66
CA VAL A 41 18.71 -7.09 4.36
C VAL A 41 19.66 -5.94 4.08
N PRO A 42 20.46 -5.49 5.06
CA PRO A 42 21.44 -4.45 4.84
C PRO A 42 22.42 -4.86 3.75
N SER A 43 22.58 -3.99 2.75
CA SER A 43 23.64 -4.15 1.77
C SER A 43 24.98 -3.73 2.37
N PRO A 44 26.12 -4.05 1.72
CA PRO A 44 27.44 -3.56 2.13
C PRO A 44 27.58 -2.02 2.13
N TYR A 45 26.64 -1.31 1.51
CA TYR A 45 26.63 0.14 1.42
C TYR A 45 25.78 0.74 2.54
N PHE A 46 26.34 1.75 3.21
CA PHE A 46 25.71 2.37 4.37
C PHE A 46 24.33 2.95 4.05
N GLY A 47 23.34 2.57 4.86
CA GLY A 47 21.97 3.09 4.74
C GLY A 47 21.19 2.55 3.54
N ILE A 48 21.65 1.47 2.90
CA ILE A 48 20.99 0.84 1.76
C ILE A 48 20.67 -0.61 2.10
N ASP A 49 19.40 -1.00 1.96
CA ASP A 49 18.96 -2.38 2.07
C ASP A 49 18.72 -2.99 0.69
N ASN A 50 18.88 -4.31 0.55
CA ASN A 50 18.50 -5.12 -0.60
C ASN A 50 17.17 -5.82 -0.34
N SER A 51 16.34 -5.98 -1.37
CA SER A 51 15.20 -6.89 -1.34
C SER A 51 15.65 -8.34 -1.32
N VAL A 52 14.94 -9.21 -0.59
CA VAL A 52 15.22 -10.65 -0.52
C VAL A 52 14.06 -11.44 -1.13
N VAL A 53 14.41 -12.44 -1.94
CA VAL A 53 13.54 -13.58 -2.27
C VAL A 53 13.99 -14.78 -1.46
N ASP A 54 13.13 -15.31 -0.60
CA ASP A 54 13.42 -16.46 0.24
C ASP A 54 12.80 -17.73 -0.36
N LEU A 55 13.62 -18.55 -1.01
CA LEU A 55 13.20 -19.84 -1.56
C LEU A 55 13.49 -21.01 -0.60
N SER A 56 13.79 -20.74 0.69
CA SER A 56 14.09 -21.79 1.69
C SER A 56 12.86 -22.61 2.08
N ALA A 57 11.67 -22.01 2.07
CA ALA A 57 10.42 -22.70 2.29
C ALA A 57 9.79 -23.06 0.94
N LEU A 58 9.78 -24.35 0.60
CA LEU A 58 9.06 -24.87 -0.56
C LEU A 58 7.61 -25.21 -0.17
N PRO A 59 6.60 -24.37 -0.48
CA PRO A 59 5.27 -24.90 -0.72
C PRO A 59 5.24 -25.50 -2.13
N GLU A 60 4.78 -26.75 -2.24
CA GLU A 60 4.50 -27.36 -3.54
C GLU A 60 3.62 -26.46 -4.41
N LYS A 61 3.99 -26.36 -5.69
CA LYS A 61 3.34 -25.57 -6.75
C LYS A 61 1.80 -25.62 -6.68
N LYS A 62 1.15 -24.47 -6.49
CA LYS A 62 -0.13 -24.20 -7.15
C LYS A 62 0.07 -23.29 -8.36
N LYS A 63 0.16 -23.94 -9.52
CA LYS A 63 -0.06 -23.34 -10.85
C LYS A 63 -1.46 -22.73 -10.90
N THR A 64 -1.57 -21.44 -11.25
CA THR A 64 -2.69 -20.86 -12.02
C THR A 64 -2.11 -19.65 -12.78
N VAL A 65 -1.52 -19.87 -13.96
CA VAL A 65 -2.12 -19.76 -15.31
C VAL A 65 -2.58 -18.33 -15.68
N LYS A 66 -1.87 -17.78 -16.68
CA LYS A 66 -2.20 -16.62 -17.52
C LYS A 66 -3.68 -16.59 -17.96
N LYS A 67 -4.31 -15.42 -17.98
CA LYS A 67 -5.21 -15.02 -19.09
C LYS A 67 -5.17 -13.50 -19.31
N VAL A 68 -4.88 -13.13 -20.56
CA VAL A 68 -4.81 -11.78 -21.13
C VAL A 68 -6.17 -11.44 -21.78
N ALA A 69 -6.50 -10.13 -21.86
CA ALA A 69 -7.47 -9.47 -22.76
C ALA A 69 -8.99 -9.70 -22.48
N ALA A 70 -9.92 -8.75 -22.60
CA ALA A 70 -9.92 -7.38 -23.12
C ALA A 70 -11.27 -6.66 -22.82
N LYS A 71 -11.25 -5.32 -22.98
CA LYS A 71 -12.35 -4.37 -23.31
C LYS A 71 -13.26 -3.80 -22.20
N LYS A 72 -13.04 -2.50 -21.95
CA LYS A 72 -14.02 -1.45 -21.57
C LYS A 72 -15.14 -1.37 -22.64
N PRO A 73 -16.36 -0.89 -22.33
CA PRO A 73 -16.58 0.56 -22.17
C PRO A 73 -17.45 0.97 -20.96
N VAL A 74 -17.46 2.29 -20.77
CA VAL A 74 -17.95 3.11 -19.66
C VAL A 74 -19.48 3.23 -19.64
N ALA A 75 -20.13 3.30 -18.46
CA ALA A 75 -20.96 4.45 -18.01
C ALA A 75 -22.04 4.13 -16.94
N LYS A 76 -22.17 5.09 -16.02
CA LYS A 76 -23.34 5.54 -15.22
C LYS A 76 -23.74 4.81 -13.91
N LYS A 77 -23.44 5.55 -12.83
CA LYS A 77 -24.16 5.73 -11.54
C LYS A 77 -25.56 5.08 -11.45
N THR A 78 -25.80 4.37 -10.34
CA THR A 78 -26.78 4.74 -9.27
C THR A 78 -26.59 3.82 -8.05
N VAL A 79 -27.20 4.24 -6.94
CA VAL A 79 -26.86 3.95 -5.54
C VAL A 79 -27.66 2.77 -4.96
N ALA A 80 -27.06 2.11 -3.96
CA ALA A 80 -27.67 1.27 -2.91
C ALA A 80 -28.16 -0.15 -3.25
N LYS A 81 -27.43 -1.17 -2.75
CA LYS A 81 -27.72 -1.82 -1.46
C LYS A 81 -26.64 -2.85 -1.13
N LYS A 82 -26.24 -2.86 0.15
CA LYS A 82 -25.42 -3.88 0.82
C LYS A 82 -25.98 -5.28 0.51
N PRO A 83 -25.11 -6.29 0.37
CA PRO A 83 -25.00 -7.21 1.49
C PRO A 83 -23.55 -7.49 1.89
N VAL A 84 -23.42 -7.73 3.19
CA VAL A 84 -22.21 -8.04 3.94
C VAL A 84 -21.72 -9.44 3.56
N ALA A 85 -20.39 -9.61 3.60
CA ALA A 85 -19.65 -10.79 4.04
C ALA A 85 -18.68 -11.40 3.00
N LYS A 86 -17.40 -11.08 3.16
CA LYS A 86 -16.47 -12.09 3.69
C LYS A 86 -15.45 -11.40 4.58
N LYS A 87 -15.67 -11.55 5.88
CA LYS A 87 -14.64 -11.37 6.92
C LYS A 87 -13.49 -12.32 6.56
N THR A 88 -12.37 -11.78 6.12
CA THR A 88 -11.08 -12.38 6.46
C THR A 88 -10.67 -11.74 7.78
N THR A 89 -11.15 -12.34 8.87
CA THR A 89 -10.53 -12.20 10.18
C THR A 89 -9.08 -12.65 10.06
N THR A 90 -8.18 -11.70 9.88
CA THR A 90 -6.84 -11.83 10.45
C THR A 90 -6.76 -10.80 11.56
N LYS A 91 -6.35 -11.31 12.73
CA LYS A 91 -6.13 -10.67 14.03
C LYS A 91 -5.95 -9.16 13.95
N ALA A 92 -6.47 -8.45 14.97
CA ALA A 92 -6.27 -7.03 15.28
C ALA A 92 -4.78 -6.60 15.29
N LYS A 93 -4.13 -6.65 14.14
CA LYS A 93 -2.88 -6.00 13.80
C LYS A 93 -3.31 -4.63 13.31
N LYS A 94 -2.82 -3.60 14.00
CA LYS A 94 -2.92 -2.21 13.55
C LYS A 94 -2.60 -2.17 12.06
N ASP A 95 -3.53 -1.65 11.26
CA ASP A 95 -3.30 -1.52 9.83
C ASP A 95 -2.16 -0.52 9.61
N ASP A 96 -1.40 -0.70 8.55
CA ASP A 96 -0.37 0.26 8.20
C ASP A 96 -0.99 1.50 7.56
N LEU A 97 -1.39 2.45 8.41
CA LEU A 97 -1.99 3.72 8.00
C LEU A 97 -1.06 4.53 7.08
N LYS A 98 0.24 4.22 7.03
CA LYS A 98 1.22 4.84 6.11
C LYS A 98 0.93 4.59 4.64
N LYS A 99 0.06 3.63 4.32
CA LYS A 99 -0.44 3.41 2.94
C LYS A 99 -1.35 4.54 2.44
N ILE A 100 -1.85 5.36 3.36
CA ILE A 100 -2.66 6.53 3.05
C ILE A 100 -1.73 7.71 2.88
N GLU A 101 -1.92 8.46 1.81
CA GLU A 101 -1.06 9.58 1.48
C GLU A 101 -1.30 10.74 2.45
N GLY A 102 -0.22 11.39 2.89
CA GLY A 102 -0.27 12.41 3.93
C GLY A 102 -0.27 11.84 5.35
N ILE A 103 -0.44 10.53 5.55
CA ILE A 103 -0.24 9.88 6.85
C ILE A 103 1.21 9.41 6.96
N GLY A 104 2.05 10.24 7.57
CA GLY A 104 3.42 9.87 7.93
C GLY A 104 3.48 8.91 9.14
N PRO A 105 4.67 8.35 9.45
CA PRO A 105 4.85 7.43 10.57
C PRO A 105 4.42 8.03 11.92
N LYS A 106 4.62 9.35 12.10
CA LYS A 106 4.23 10.04 13.33
C LYS A 106 2.73 10.25 13.43
N ILE A 107 2.06 10.60 12.32
CA ILE A 107 0.61 10.71 12.25
C ILE A 107 -0.05 9.35 12.44
N ALA A 108 0.50 8.29 11.83
CA ALA A 108 0.03 6.93 12.04
C ALA A 108 0.08 6.53 13.52
N SER A 109 1.15 6.90 14.24
CA SER A 109 1.24 6.71 15.69
C SER A 109 0.13 7.47 16.42
N ILE A 110 0.01 8.78 16.19
CA ILE A 110 -1.00 9.63 16.84
C ILE A 110 -2.42 9.09 16.60
N LEU A 111 -2.74 8.71 15.36
CA LEU A 111 -4.04 8.14 15.02
C LEU A 111 -4.28 6.80 15.71
N THR A 112 -3.25 5.96 15.79
CA THR A 112 -3.31 4.68 16.50
C THR A 112 -3.55 4.88 18.00
N ASP A 113 -2.87 5.85 18.60
CA ASP A 113 -3.02 6.21 20.02
C ASP A 113 -4.42 6.75 20.32
N ASN A 114 -5.06 7.40 19.34
CA ASN A 114 -6.46 7.87 19.40
C ASN A 114 -7.50 6.81 18.95
N GLY A 115 -7.10 5.54 18.76
CA GLY A 115 -8.02 4.46 18.42
C GLY A 115 -8.35 4.31 16.92
N TYR A 116 -7.73 5.10 16.05
CA TYR A 116 -7.88 5.03 14.58
C TYR A 116 -6.83 4.14 13.90
N GLY A 117 -6.25 3.17 14.62
CA GLY A 117 -5.18 2.28 14.12
C GLY A 117 -5.59 1.27 13.04
N THR A 118 -6.76 1.42 12.41
CA THR A 118 -7.23 0.56 11.32
C THR A 118 -7.81 1.38 10.18
N PHE A 119 -7.73 0.89 8.94
CA PHE A 119 -8.36 1.54 7.79
C PHE A 119 -9.87 1.65 7.99
N SER A 120 -10.49 0.66 8.64
CA SER A 120 -11.91 0.70 8.96
C SER A 120 -12.25 1.82 9.95
N ALA A 121 -11.49 1.95 11.03
CA ALA A 121 -11.69 3.02 12.02
C ALA A 121 -11.46 4.39 11.39
N LEU A 122 -10.36 4.55 10.65
CA LEU A 122 -10.02 5.81 10.00
C LEU A 122 -11.03 6.21 8.90
N SER A 123 -11.61 5.24 8.17
CA SER A 123 -12.66 5.51 7.18
C SER A 123 -13.97 6.02 7.77
N LYS A 124 -14.20 5.74 9.06
CA LYS A 124 -15.36 6.22 9.83
C LYS A 124 -15.05 7.49 10.62
N ALA A 125 -13.78 7.85 10.73
CA ALA A 125 -13.35 9.06 11.41
C ALA A 125 -13.89 10.29 10.66
N SER A 126 -14.32 11.29 11.43
CA SER A 126 -14.70 12.57 10.85
C SER A 126 -13.45 13.41 10.57
N VAL A 127 -13.48 14.20 9.48
CA VAL A 127 -12.38 15.11 9.14
C VAL A 127 -12.10 16.07 10.30
N LYS A 128 -13.15 16.55 10.97
CA LYS A 128 -13.06 17.42 12.16
C LYS A 128 -12.31 16.75 13.32
N SER A 129 -12.61 15.49 13.63
CA SER A 129 -11.91 14.74 14.68
C SER A 129 -10.43 14.55 14.34
N LEU A 130 -10.12 14.28 13.07
CA LEU A 130 -8.74 14.15 12.61
C LEU A 130 -7.99 15.49 12.71
N GLU A 131 -8.63 16.60 12.33
CA GLU A 131 -8.05 17.95 12.47
C GLU A 131 -7.78 18.31 13.94
N GLU A 132 -8.69 18.01 14.85
CA GLU A 132 -8.51 18.24 16.30
C GLU A 132 -7.33 17.44 16.84
N ILE A 133 -7.20 16.16 16.45
CA ILE A 133 -6.09 15.29 16.83
C ILE A 133 -4.75 15.81 16.28
N LEU A 134 -4.70 16.26 15.02
CA LEU A 134 -3.48 16.82 14.43
C LEU A 134 -3.10 18.14 15.08
N LYS A 135 -4.08 18.99 15.40
CA LYS A 135 -3.85 20.26 16.09
C LYS A 135 -3.31 20.03 17.51
N ALA A 136 -3.84 19.04 18.24
CA ALA A 136 -3.34 18.62 19.54
C ALA A 136 -1.92 18.03 19.44
N ALA A 137 -1.60 17.32 18.36
CA ALA A 137 -0.26 16.78 18.12
C ALA A 137 0.78 17.84 17.73
N GLY A 138 0.34 18.98 17.17
CA GLY A 138 1.16 20.17 16.96
C GLY A 138 1.00 20.82 15.57
N PRO A 139 1.42 22.09 15.44
CA PRO A 139 1.24 22.90 14.21
C PRO A 139 2.01 22.37 13.00
N ARG A 140 2.96 21.45 13.19
CA ARG A 140 3.65 20.79 12.08
C ARG A 140 2.71 19.85 11.29
N TYR A 141 1.68 19.32 11.94
CA TYR A 141 0.76 18.37 11.31
C TYR A 141 -0.45 19.05 10.66
N THR A 142 -0.70 20.34 10.95
CA THR A 142 -1.81 21.11 10.38
C THR A 142 -1.62 21.41 8.89
N MET A 143 -0.39 21.29 8.36
CA MET A 143 -0.15 21.36 6.92
C MET A 143 -0.67 20.13 6.17
N HIS A 144 -0.86 19.00 6.84
CA HIS A 144 -1.47 17.82 6.23
C HIS A 144 -2.99 17.95 6.28
N LYS A 145 -3.67 17.79 5.13
CA LYS A 145 -5.12 17.86 5.07
C LYS A 145 -5.72 16.48 5.34
N PRO A 146 -6.39 16.24 6.49
CA PRO A 146 -7.01 14.95 6.76
C PRO A 146 -8.29 14.70 5.93
N GLY A 147 -8.75 15.68 5.13
CA GLY A 147 -9.97 15.56 4.33
C GLY A 147 -9.97 14.41 3.30
N THR A 148 -8.79 13.97 2.88
CA THR A 148 -8.61 12.85 1.94
C THR A 148 -8.43 11.50 2.66
N TRP A 149 -8.04 11.51 3.93
CA TRP A 149 -7.70 10.30 4.67
C TRP A 149 -8.88 9.35 4.88
N PRO A 150 -10.10 9.78 5.26
CA PRO A 150 -11.24 8.87 5.38
C PRO A 150 -11.60 8.23 4.03
N LYS A 151 -11.47 8.98 2.92
CA LYS A 151 -11.76 8.48 1.57
C LYS A 151 -10.74 7.43 1.15
N GLN A 152 -9.46 7.72 1.38
CA GLN A 152 -8.36 6.78 1.13
C GLN A 152 -8.45 5.55 2.02
N ALA A 153 -8.70 5.71 3.32
CA ALA A 153 -8.92 4.64 4.27
C ALA A 153 -10.09 3.74 3.86
N LYS A 154 -11.17 4.31 3.29
CA LYS A 154 -12.30 3.52 2.78
C LYS A 154 -11.90 2.64 1.60
N LEU A 155 -11.06 3.15 0.70
CA LEU A 155 -10.54 2.38 -0.44
C LEU A 155 -9.57 1.29 0.04
N ALA A 156 -8.64 1.65 0.94
CA ALA A 156 -7.70 0.72 1.56
C ALA A 156 -8.42 -0.40 2.35
N ALA A 157 -9.44 -0.06 3.14
CA ALA A 157 -10.28 -1.02 3.87
C ALA A 157 -11.08 -1.94 2.93
N SER A 158 -11.38 -1.47 1.71
CA SER A 158 -12.08 -2.25 0.69
C SER A 158 -11.12 -3.08 -0.17
N GLY A 159 -9.79 -2.93 0.01
CA GLY A 159 -8.78 -3.55 -0.84
C GLY A 159 -8.67 -2.93 -2.24
N ASP A 160 -9.30 -1.78 -2.47
CA ASP A 160 -9.33 -1.06 -3.75
C ASP A 160 -8.02 -0.26 -3.96
N TRP A 161 -6.87 -0.95 -3.98
CA TRP A 161 -5.55 -0.32 -4.08
C TRP A 161 -5.33 0.42 -5.41
N ASP A 162 -5.89 -0.05 -6.52
CA ASP A 162 -5.81 0.63 -7.81
C ASP A 162 -6.54 1.98 -7.81
N LYS A 163 -7.72 2.03 -7.20
CA LYS A 163 -8.49 3.28 -7.06
C LYS A 163 -7.82 4.21 -6.06
N LEU A 164 -7.25 3.66 -4.99
CA LEU A 164 -6.46 4.42 -4.02
C LEU A 164 -5.30 5.11 -4.74
N LYS A 165 -4.52 4.36 -5.53
CA LYS A 165 -3.39 4.88 -6.26
C LYS A 165 -3.81 5.93 -7.28
N THR A 166 -4.86 5.69 -8.06
CA THR A 166 -5.42 6.68 -8.99
C THR A 166 -5.89 7.96 -8.28
N LEU A 167 -6.41 7.83 -7.06
CA LEU A 167 -6.83 8.96 -6.24
C LEU A 167 -5.61 9.70 -5.66
N GLN A 168 -4.56 8.98 -5.28
CA GLN A 168 -3.27 9.55 -4.84
C GLN A 168 -2.55 10.27 -5.99
N ASP A 169 -2.49 9.68 -7.19
CA ASP A 169 -1.89 10.31 -8.37
C ASP A 169 -2.61 11.61 -8.78
N LYS A 170 -3.87 11.79 -8.35
CA LYS A 170 -4.64 13.04 -8.55
C LYS A 170 -4.49 14.03 -7.40
N LEU A 171 -3.99 13.59 -6.25
CA LEU A 171 -3.80 14.39 -5.06
C LEU A 171 -2.30 14.62 -4.91
N ASP A 172 -1.79 15.76 -5.36
CA ASP A 172 -0.38 16.09 -5.14
C ASP A 172 -0.09 16.34 -3.65
N GLY A 173 0.33 15.31 -2.92
CA GLY A 173 0.76 15.44 -1.52
C GLY A 173 -0.39 15.66 -0.54
N GLY A 174 -1.58 15.16 -0.86
CA GLY A 174 -2.78 15.35 -0.04
C GLY A 174 -3.39 16.76 -0.09
N LYS A 175 -3.16 17.54 -1.16
CA LYS A 175 -3.77 18.87 -1.35
C LYS A 175 -5.12 18.86 -2.07
#